data_AF-A0AAJ4UYC5-F1
#
_entry.id   AF-A0AAJ4UYC5-F1
#
_cell.length_a   1.000
_cell.length_b   1.000
_cell.length_c   1.000
_cell.angle_alpha   90.00
_cell.angle_beta   90.00
_cell.angle_gamma   90.00
#
_symmetry.space_group_name_H-M   'P 1'
#
loop_
_entity.id
_entity.type
_entity.pdbx_description
1 polymer ?
#
loop_
_entity_poly.entity_id
_entity_poly.type
_entity_poly.pdbx_seq_one_letter_code
_entity_poly.pdbx_strand_id
1 'polypeptide(L)' 'MKKVVIFLGVMLFAKDFVFCTSCHNGRKEIKLSTLTKQEIVKKLHEFKSSEKGTMSYIAKGLSEKDIKKVAEKYGK' A
#
# COMPACT_ATOMS: atom_id res chain seq x y z
N MET A 1 42.45 -20.71 -0.02
CA MET A 1 41.89 -19.80 1.02
C MET A 1 41.83 -18.41 0.39
N LYS A 2 40.77 -17.61 0.35
CA LYS A 2 39.45 -17.56 0.98
C LYS A 2 38.49 -17.00 -0.09
N LYS A 3 37.24 -17.50 -0.06
CA LYS A 3 36.14 -17.16 -0.96
C LYS A 3 35.79 -15.68 -0.79
N VAL A 4 35.85 -14.89 -1.86
CA VAL A 4 35.25 -13.55 -1.91
C VAL A 4 33.96 -13.66 -2.72
N VAL A 5 32.95 -14.27 -2.11
CA VAL A 5 31.56 -14.13 -2.54
C VAL A 5 31.06 -12.88 -1.83
N ILE A 6 31.29 -11.72 -2.44
CA ILE A 6 30.65 -10.49 -2.00
C ILE A 6 29.20 -10.62 -2.45
N PHE A 7 28.37 -11.00 -1.49
CA PHE A 7 26.92 -10.87 -1.51
C PHE A 7 26.58 -9.45 -1.96
N LEU A 8 26.26 -9.29 -3.25
CA LEU A 8 25.50 -8.16 -3.76
C LEU A 8 24.06 -8.37 -3.28
N GLY A 9 23.88 -8.20 -1.96
CA GLY A 9 22.61 -8.33 -1.29
C GLY A 9 21.68 -7.26 -1.83
N VAL A 10 20.61 -7.74 -2.48
CA VAL A 10 19.47 -6.98 -2.97
C VAL A 10 18.90 -6.12 -1.84
N MET A 11 19.41 -4.90 -1.70
CA MET A 11 18.75 -3.82 -0.98
C MET A 11 18.40 -2.80 -2.04
N LEU A 12 17.13 -2.74 -2.43
CA LEU A 12 16.42 -1.56 -2.97
C LEU A 12 15.02 -1.99 -3.45
N PHE A 13 14.20 -2.50 -2.54
CA PHE A 13 12.74 -2.47 -2.69
C PHE A 13 12.14 -1.59 -1.60
N ALA A 14 12.61 -0.34 -1.54
CA ALA A 14 11.83 0.76 -0.95
C ALA A 14 11.05 1.43 -2.09
N LYS A 15 10.25 0.65 -2.82
CA LYS A 15 9.28 1.22 -3.74
C LYS A 15 7.99 1.50 -2.96
N ASP A 16 7.61 2.77 -2.97
CA ASP A 16 6.24 3.21 -2.85
C ASP A 16 5.59 3.03 -1.48
N PHE A 17 6.03 3.83 -0.52
CA PHE A 17 5.10 4.29 0.50
C PHE A 17 4.03 5.11 -0.19
N VAL A 18 2.93 4.45 -0.61
CA VAL A 18 1.80 5.08 -1.27
C VAL A 18 1.42 6.34 -0.50
N PHE A 19 1.45 7.49 -1.20
CA PHE A 19 1.07 8.80 -0.67
C PHE A 19 -0.45 8.86 -0.44
N CYS A 20 -1.03 7.92 0.33
CA CYS A 20 -2.47 7.87 0.59
C CYS A 20 -2.96 9.20 1.18
N THR A 21 -2.12 9.86 1.97
CA THR A 21 -2.42 11.15 2.59
C THR A 21 -2.55 12.29 1.59
N SER A 22 -1.99 12.22 0.37
CA SER A 22 -2.12 13.31 -0.62
C SER A 22 -3.56 13.46 -1.11
N CYS A 23 -4.32 12.36 -1.14
CA CYS A 23 -5.74 12.37 -1.54
C CYS A 23 -6.69 12.32 -0.34
N HIS A 24 -6.33 11.56 0.70
CA HIS A 24 -7.22 11.27 1.83
C HIS A 24 -7.08 12.23 3.01
N ASN A 25 -6.01 13.05 3.10
CA ASN A 25 -5.83 14.01 4.19
C ASN A 25 -6.51 15.36 3.89
N GLY A 26 -7.85 15.33 3.79
CA GLY A 26 -8.65 16.48 4.20
C GLY A 26 -9.60 17.12 3.21
N ARG A 27 -9.60 16.87 1.88
CA ARG A 27 -10.48 17.66 0.97
C ARG A 27 -11.11 17.00 -0.27
N LYS A 28 -10.77 15.77 -0.67
CA LYS A 28 -11.39 15.12 -1.87
C LYS A 28 -11.97 13.73 -1.62
N GLU A 29 -11.26 12.88 -0.90
CA GLU A 29 -11.65 11.49 -0.69
C GLU A 29 -12.00 11.19 0.78
N ILE A 30 -12.61 10.02 1.01
CA ILE A 30 -12.92 9.52 2.35
C ILE A 30 -11.69 9.56 3.27
N LYS A 31 -11.84 10.05 4.51
CA LYS A 31 -10.74 10.04 5.48
C LYS A 31 -10.43 8.61 5.89
N LEU A 32 -9.17 8.17 5.72
CA LEU A 32 -8.79 6.79 6.08
C LEU A 32 -8.93 6.52 7.58
N SER A 33 -8.73 7.54 8.42
CA SER A 33 -8.85 7.42 9.88
C SER A 33 -10.28 7.15 10.37
N THR A 34 -11.31 7.27 9.52
CA THR A 34 -12.68 6.90 9.90
C THR A 34 -12.95 5.41 9.71
N LEU A 35 -12.13 4.75 8.89
CA LEU A 35 -12.23 3.33 8.56
C LEU A 35 -11.39 2.50 9.54
N THR A 36 -11.91 1.33 9.92
CA THR A 36 -11.16 0.28 10.59
C THR A 36 -10.10 -0.32 9.68
N LYS A 37 -9.09 -0.94 10.27
CA LYS A 37 -8.06 -1.69 9.52
C LYS A 37 -8.69 -2.72 8.58
N GLN A 38 -9.70 -3.46 9.05
CA GLN A 38 -10.42 -4.47 8.26
C GLN A 38 -11.18 -3.84 7.09
N GLU A 39 -11.82 -2.68 7.28
CA GLU A 39 -12.51 -1.97 6.21
C GLU A 39 -11.53 -1.47 5.14
N ILE A 40 -10.34 -0.99 5.52
CA ILE A 40 -9.30 -0.60 4.58
C ILE A 40 -8.83 -1.80 3.76
N VAL A 41 -8.54 -2.93 4.40
CA VAL A 41 -8.17 -4.18 3.69
C VAL A 41 -9.25 -4.57 2.69
N LYS A 42 -10.50 -4.67 3.15
CA LYS A 42 -11.64 -5.05 2.30
C LYS A 42 -11.77 -4.13 1.09
N LYS A 43 -11.76 -2.81 1.31
CA LYS A 43 -11.89 -1.82 0.22
C LYS A 43 -10.73 -1.88 -0.76
N LEU A 44 -9.50 -2.09 -0.30
CA LEU A 44 -8.35 -2.24 -1.20
C LEU A 44 -8.51 -3.48 -2.09
N HIS A 45 -9.00 -4.61 -1.58
CA HIS A 45 -9.32 -5.76 -2.41
C HIS A 45 -10.46 -5.49 -3.40
N GLU A 46 -11.52 -4.80 -2.97
CA GLU A 46 -12.60 -4.38 -3.87
C GLU A 46 -12.07 -3.51 -5.02
N PHE A 47 -11.16 -2.57 -4.73
CA PHE A 47 -10.53 -1.74 -5.75
C PHE A 47 -9.57 -2.52 -6.66
N LYS A 48 -8.87 -3.54 -6.16
CA LYS A 48 -8.04 -4.42 -6.99
C LYS A 48 -8.85 -5.13 -8.07
N SER A 49 -10.08 -5.54 -7.72
CA SER A 49 -11.01 -6.21 -8.63
C SER A 49 -11.79 -5.25 -9.53
N SER A 50 -11.72 -3.94 -9.28
CA SER A 50 -12.35 -2.93 -10.12
C SER A 50 -11.50 -2.65 -11.36
N GLU A 51 -12.13 -2.38 -12.49
CA GLU A 51 -11.44 -2.04 -13.75
C GLU A 51 -11.24 -0.54 -13.97
N LYS A 52 -11.87 0.31 -13.15
CA LYS A 52 -11.90 1.76 -13.36
C LYS A 52 -11.57 2.54 -12.10
N GLY A 53 -11.00 3.73 -12.32
CA GLY A 53 -10.75 4.74 -11.30
C GLY A 53 -9.33 4.70 -10.73
N THR A 54 -8.84 5.87 -10.32
CA THR A 54 -7.48 6.06 -9.77
C THR A 54 -7.18 5.09 -8.63
N MET A 55 -8.16 4.81 -7.78
CA MET A 55 -7.96 3.91 -6.64
C MET A 55 -7.81 2.44 -7.04
N SER A 56 -8.41 2.01 -8.16
CA SER A 56 -8.16 0.68 -8.73
C SER A 56 -6.71 0.54 -9.19
N TYR A 57 -6.19 1.52 -9.95
CA TYR A 57 -4.80 1.49 -10.42
C TYR A 57 -3.80 1.44 -9.27
N ILE A 58 -4.03 2.23 -8.21
CA ILE A 58 -3.19 2.20 -7.01
C ILE A 58 -3.32 0.85 -6.30
N ALA A 59 -4.54 0.35 -6.07
CA ALA A 59 -4.77 -0.90 -5.36
C ALA A 59 -4.19 -2.11 -6.13
N LYS A 60 -4.30 -2.14 -7.46
CA LYS A 60 -3.71 -3.18 -8.33
C LYS A 60 -2.18 -3.29 -8.13
N GLY A 61 -1.50 -2.18 -7.89
CA GLY A 61 -0.05 -2.14 -7.61
C GLY A 61 0.38 -2.61 -6.21
N LEU A 62 -0.54 -2.74 -5.25
CA LEU A 62 -0.20 -3.16 -3.88
C LEU A 62 -0.08 -4.67 -3.74
N SER A 63 0.95 -5.16 -3.04
CA SER A 63 0.98 -6.56 -2.60
C SER A 63 0.06 -6.79 -1.39
N GLU A 64 -0.27 -8.05 -1.09
CA GLU A 64 -1.00 -8.42 0.14
C GLU A 64 -0.33 -7.90 1.41
N LYS A 65 1.01 -7.91 1.43
CA LYS A 65 1.80 -7.38 2.55
C LYS A 65 1.63 -5.87 2.67
N ASP A 66 1.56 -5.15 1.56
CA ASP A 66 1.42 -3.69 1.56
C ASP A 66 0.00 -3.27 1.93
N ILE A 67 -1.03 -4.02 1.50
CA ILE A 67 -2.42 -3.81 1.93
C ILE A 67 -2.53 -3.87 3.46
N LYS A 68 -1.92 -4.88 4.09
CA LYS A 68 -1.89 -5.01 5.55
C LYS A 68 -1.18 -3.83 6.21
N LYS A 69 0.01 -3.44 5.71
CA LYS A 69 0.76 -2.27 6.23
C LYS A 69 -0.02 -0.96 6.10
N VAL A 70 -0.70 -0.74 4.97
CA VAL A 70 -1.52 0.46 4.73
C VAL A 70 -2.68 0.48 5.73
N ALA A 71 -3.37 -0.65 5.91
CA ALA A 71 -4.43 -0.77 6.89
C ALA A 71 -3.95 -0.51 8.32
N GLU A 72 -2.83 -1.10 8.72
CA GLU A 72 -2.22 -0.90 10.05
C GLU A 72 -1.81 0.56 10.29
N LYS A 73 -1.31 1.24 9.26
CA LYS A 73 -0.82 2.62 9.37
C LYS A 73 -1.94 3.65 9.43
N TYR A 74 -3.02 3.46 8.68
CA TYR A 74 -4.03 4.51 8.46
C TYR A 74 -5.41 4.20 9.06
N GLY A 75 -5.70 2.94 9.39
CA GLY A 75 -6.95 2.55 10.03
C GLY A 75 -6.96 2.87 11.51
N LYS A 76 -8.15 3.13 12.06
CA LYS A 76 -8.38 3.22 13.51
C LYS A 76 -8.29 1.86 14.20
#